data_AF-A0A2M8E6I5-F1
#
_entry.id   AF-A0A2M8E6I5-F1
#
_cell.length_a   1.000
_cell.length_b   1.000
_cell.length_c   1.000
_cell.angle_alpha   90.00
_cell.angle_beta   90.00
_cell.angle_gamma   90.00
#
_symmetry.space_group_name_H-M   'P 1'
#
loop_
_entity.id
_entity.type
_entity.pdbx_description
1 polymer ?
#
loop_
_entity_poly.entity_id
_entity_poly.type
_entity_poly.pdbx_seq_one_letter_code
_entity_poly.pdbx_strand_id
1 'polypeptide(L)'
;MVQESELLKAPGLTATQAAAQLAQDGPNALPGDARRGGWHSVREMLSDPMFALLLGAGVLYLLLGDMQEGLVLFGLVLVVLALTLYQEGKTERALGALRDLTSPRALVLRDGQAQRIAGSDVVRGDVLVLAEGDRIAADAQLL
;
A
#
# COMPACT_ATOMS: atom_id res chain seq x y z
N MET A 1 -34.28 14.21 -27.77
CA MET A 1 -33.95 12.83 -28.20
C MET A 1 -32.75 12.77 -29.15
N VAL A 2 -31.78 13.70 -29.10
CA VAL A 2 -30.63 13.75 -30.05
C VAL A 2 -29.28 13.80 -29.30
N GLN A 3 -29.20 13.32 -28.07
CA GLN A 3 -27.96 13.43 -27.27
C GLN A 3 -27.44 12.11 -26.69
N GLU A 4 -28.18 11.01 -26.79
CA GLU A 4 -27.74 9.67 -26.33
C GLU A 4 -26.74 8.98 -27.28
N SER A 5 -26.69 9.35 -28.57
CA SER A 5 -25.91 8.59 -29.57
C SER A 5 -24.51 9.15 -29.89
N GLU A 6 -24.16 10.35 -29.43
CA GLU A 6 -22.82 10.92 -29.69
C GLU A 6 -21.75 10.44 -28.71
N LEU A 7 -22.13 10.13 -27.45
CA LEU A 7 -21.18 9.64 -26.43
C LEU A 7 -20.70 8.21 -26.70
N LEU A 8 -21.54 7.37 -27.32
CA LEU A 8 -21.22 6.01 -27.75
C LEU A 8 -20.23 5.94 -28.94
N LYS A 9 -19.85 7.07 -29.53
CA LYS A 9 -18.91 7.15 -30.67
C LYS A 9 -17.48 7.55 -30.30
N ALA A 10 -17.21 7.96 -29.06
CA ALA A 10 -15.84 8.25 -28.66
C ALA A 10 -15.07 6.92 -28.54
N PRO A 11 -13.97 6.69 -29.27
CA PRO A 11 -13.20 5.43 -29.27
C PRO A 11 -12.49 5.13 -27.94
N GLY A 12 -12.91 5.76 -26.84
CA GLY A 12 -12.16 5.79 -25.58
C GLY A 12 -10.81 6.51 -25.74
N LEU A 13 -9.96 6.40 -24.72
CA LEU A 13 -8.59 6.90 -24.78
C LEU A 13 -7.73 6.01 -25.68
N THR A 14 -6.71 6.57 -26.31
CA THR A 14 -5.65 5.72 -26.92
C THR A 14 -4.72 5.18 -25.85
N ALA A 15 -4.06 4.04 -26.10
CA ALA A 15 -3.04 3.51 -25.19
C ALA A 15 -1.94 4.54 -24.88
N THR A 16 -1.58 5.37 -25.84
CA THR A 16 -0.56 6.42 -25.68
C THR A 16 -1.01 7.54 -24.77
N GLN A 17 -2.27 8.00 -24.91
CA GLN A 17 -2.86 9.00 -24.01
C GLN A 17 -3.00 8.47 -22.59
N ALA A 18 -3.42 7.22 -22.44
CA ALA A 18 -3.52 6.59 -21.13
C ALA A 18 -2.15 6.46 -20.45
N ALA A 19 -1.12 6.03 -21.20
CA ALA A 19 0.24 5.95 -20.68
C ALA A 19 0.80 7.31 -20.28
N ALA A 20 0.52 8.37 -21.06
CA ALA A 20 0.92 9.73 -20.72
C ALA A 20 0.25 10.24 -19.43
N GLN A 21 -1.06 10.01 -19.28
CA GLN A 21 -1.78 10.36 -18.05
C GLN A 21 -1.28 9.56 -16.85
N LEU A 22 -1.03 8.26 -17.02
CA LEU A 22 -0.48 7.41 -15.95
C LEU A 22 0.90 7.89 -15.50
N ALA A 23 1.74 8.34 -16.43
CA ALA A 23 3.05 8.92 -16.12
C ALA A 23 2.95 10.29 -15.42
N GLN A 24 1.91 11.06 -15.71
CA GLN A 24 1.70 12.40 -15.16
C GLN A 24 1.07 12.37 -13.76
N ASP A 25 -0.02 11.61 -13.60
CA ASP A 25 -0.84 11.60 -12.39
C ASP A 25 -0.49 10.43 -11.45
N GLY A 26 0.24 9.44 -11.96
CA GLY A 26 0.54 8.20 -11.25
C GLY A 26 -0.59 7.16 -11.35
N PRO A 27 -0.39 5.97 -10.76
CA PRO A 27 -1.38 4.90 -10.77
C PRO A 27 -2.62 5.27 -9.95
N ASN A 28 -3.78 4.77 -10.36
CA ASN A 28 -5.03 4.75 -9.59
C ASN A 28 -4.96 3.74 -8.44
N ALA A 29 -4.03 3.98 -7.54
CA ALA A 29 -3.88 3.25 -6.31
C ALA A 29 -3.90 4.26 -5.16
N LEU A 30 -4.68 3.96 -4.13
CA LEU A 30 -4.51 4.66 -2.86
C LEU A 30 -3.06 4.48 -2.42
N PRO A 31 -2.43 5.50 -1.81
CA PRO A 31 -1.14 5.33 -1.17
C PRO A 31 -1.27 4.10 -0.28
N GLY A 32 -0.47 3.07 -0.56
CA GLY A 32 -0.31 1.98 0.41
C GLY A 32 0.10 2.64 1.72
N ASP A 33 -0.32 2.08 2.86
CA ASP A 33 0.22 2.49 4.16
C ASP A 33 1.73 2.58 3.97
N ALA A 34 2.23 3.82 3.97
CA ALA A 34 3.59 4.10 3.54
C ALA A 34 4.44 3.18 4.38
N ARG A 35 5.13 2.21 3.74
CA ARG A 35 5.96 1.19 4.39
C ARG A 35 6.50 1.82 5.64
N ARG A 36 5.96 1.45 6.81
CA ARG A 36 6.30 2.17 8.03
C ARG A 36 7.76 1.84 8.21
N GLY A 37 8.63 2.74 7.77
CA GLY A 37 10.06 2.43 7.65
C GLY A 37 10.51 1.97 9.02
N GLY A 38 11.43 1.00 9.11
CA GLY A 38 11.78 0.40 10.42
C GLY A 38 12.10 1.43 11.51
N TRP A 39 12.49 2.66 11.14
CA TRP A 39 12.63 3.80 12.05
C TRP A 39 11.34 4.24 12.78
N HIS A 40 10.18 4.17 12.12
CA HIS A 40 8.88 4.45 12.74
C HIS A 40 8.55 3.40 13.79
N SER A 41 8.68 2.11 13.46
CA SER A 41 8.47 1.00 14.41
C SER A 41 9.41 1.08 15.62
N VAL A 42 10.68 1.44 15.41
CA VAL A 42 11.62 1.68 16.53
C VAL A 42 11.15 2.84 17.42
N ARG A 43 10.66 3.95 16.85
CA ARG A 43 10.14 5.08 17.63
C ARG A 43 8.88 4.73 18.40
N GLU A 44 7.99 3.96 17.80
CA GLU A 44 6.76 3.48 18.44
C GLU A 44 7.12 2.58 19.65
N MET A 45 8.07 1.67 19.46
CA MET A 45 8.53 0.75 20.52
C MET A 45 9.29 1.48 21.63
N LEU A 46 10.09 2.50 21.33
CA LEU A 46 10.71 3.36 22.34
C LEU A 46 9.71 4.23 23.10
N SER A 47 8.55 4.51 22.50
CA SER A 47 7.46 5.26 23.14
C SER A 47 6.59 4.36 24.04
N ASP A 48 6.75 3.03 23.94
CA ASP A 48 6.08 2.06 24.80
C ASP A 48 6.68 2.13 26.23
N PRO A 49 5.85 2.43 27.26
CA PRO A 49 6.32 2.55 28.63
C PRO A 49 6.99 1.29 29.19
N MET A 50 6.52 0.09 28.81
CA MET A 50 7.10 -1.17 29.27
C MET A 50 8.48 -1.38 28.65
N PHE A 51 8.63 -1.10 27.35
CA PHE A 51 9.91 -1.25 26.67
C PHE A 51 10.95 -0.24 27.21
N ALA A 52 10.54 1.01 27.41
CA ALA A 52 11.38 2.02 28.04
C ALA A 52 11.80 1.63 29.47
N LEU A 53 10.89 1.04 30.26
CA LEU A 53 11.17 0.54 31.60
C LEU A 53 12.21 -0.60 31.57
N LEU A 54 12.08 -1.55 30.65
CA LEU A 54 13.02 -2.67 30.48
C LEU A 54 14.42 -2.18 30.08
N LEU A 55 14.51 -1.24 29.15
CA LEU A 55 15.76 -0.58 28.78
C LEU A 55 16.39 0.13 29.99
N GLY A 56 15.59 0.90 30.73
CA GLY A 56 16.03 1.60 31.94
C GLY A 56 16.52 0.64 33.02
N ALA A 57 15.82 -0.49 33.23
CA ALA A 57 16.23 -1.54 34.16
C ALA A 57 17.57 -2.18 33.75
N GLY A 58 17.75 -2.49 32.45
CA GLY A 58 19.01 -3.02 31.94
C GLY A 58 20.18 -2.06 32.16
N VAL A 59 19.98 -0.78 31.89
CA VAL A 59 20.99 0.26 32.16
C VAL A 59 21.29 0.37 33.66
N LEU A 60 20.27 0.33 34.52
CA LEU A 60 20.45 0.35 35.98
C LEU A 60 21.30 -0.84 36.46
N TYR A 61 21.02 -2.07 36.02
CA TYR A 61 21.82 -3.24 36.39
C TYR A 61 23.30 -3.09 35.98
N LEU A 62 23.56 -2.58 34.78
CA LEU A 62 24.92 -2.30 34.31
C LEU A 62 25.63 -1.25 35.18
N LEU A 63 24.90 -0.21 35.64
CA LEU A 63 25.43 0.82 36.54
C LEU A 63 25.67 0.32 37.96
N LEU A 64 24.85 -0.61 38.45
CA LEU A 64 25.00 -1.25 39.76
C LEU A 64 26.18 -2.24 39.80
N GLY A 65 26.85 -2.47 38.66
CA GLY A 65 27.99 -3.38 38.53
C GLY A 65 27.59 -4.83 38.29
N ASP A 66 26.29 -5.11 38.15
CA ASP A 66 25.77 -6.45 37.92
C ASP A 66 25.74 -6.74 36.41
N MET A 67 26.94 -6.91 35.86
CA MET A 67 27.13 -6.98 34.43
C MET A 67 26.45 -8.18 33.79
N GLN A 68 26.34 -9.33 34.46
CA GLN A 68 25.75 -10.53 33.84
C GLN A 68 24.25 -10.32 33.62
N GLU A 69 23.53 -9.93 34.66
CA GLU A 69 22.09 -9.68 34.68
C GLU A 69 21.73 -8.54 33.74
N GLY A 70 22.50 -7.45 33.78
CA GLY A 70 22.34 -6.31 32.87
C GLY A 70 22.53 -6.69 31.40
N LEU A 71 23.59 -7.45 31.06
CA LEU A 71 23.84 -7.87 29.67
C LEU A 71 22.80 -8.85 29.16
N VAL A 72 22.35 -9.80 30.00
CA VAL A 72 21.31 -10.78 29.65
C VAL A 72 19.99 -10.07 29.36
N LEU A 73 19.57 -9.16 30.25
CA LEU A 73 18.33 -8.40 30.06
C LEU A 73 18.41 -7.52 28.80
N PHE A 74 19.50 -6.74 28.66
CA PHE A 74 19.68 -5.85 27.52
C PHE A 74 19.77 -6.62 26.19
N GLY A 75 20.50 -7.73 26.17
CA GLY A 75 20.61 -8.61 25.01
C GLY A 75 19.26 -9.19 24.60
N LEU A 76 18.46 -9.68 25.55
CA LEU A 76 17.13 -10.22 25.26
C LEU A 76 16.21 -9.15 24.65
N VAL A 77 16.20 -7.94 25.22
CA VAL A 77 15.42 -6.81 24.71
C VAL A 77 15.81 -6.46 23.27
N LEU A 78 17.11 -6.44 22.96
CA LEU A 78 17.60 -6.19 21.60
C LEU A 78 17.21 -7.29 20.61
N VAL A 79 17.26 -8.56 21.04
CA VAL A 79 16.83 -9.70 20.20
C VAL A 79 15.33 -9.58 19.88
N VAL A 80 14.51 -9.26 20.87
CA VAL A 80 13.07 -9.05 20.67
C VAL A 80 12.81 -7.88 19.71
N LEU A 81 13.51 -6.75 19.89
CA LEU A 81 13.40 -5.60 18.97
C LEU A 81 13.75 -6.00 17.53
N ALA A 82 14.88 -6.69 17.33
CA ALA A 82 15.30 -7.15 16.01
C ALA A 82 14.29 -8.12 15.37
N LEU A 83 13.75 -9.05 16.17
CA LEU A 83 12.73 -9.99 15.72
C LEU A 83 11.45 -9.27 15.31
N THR A 84 10.99 -8.29 16.09
CA THR A 84 9.80 -7.49 15.77
C THR A 84 9.98 -6.74 14.45
N LEU A 85 11.10 -6.05 14.28
CA LEU A 85 11.40 -5.31 13.04
C LEU A 85 11.47 -6.24 11.82
N TYR A 86 12.02 -7.44 11.99
CA TYR A 86 12.05 -8.44 10.93
C TYR A 86 10.65 -8.98 10.58
N GLN A 87 9.83 -9.28 11.60
CA GLN A 87 8.47 -9.79 11.42
C GLN A 87 7.55 -8.78 10.74
N GLU A 88 7.66 -7.50 11.11
CA GLU A 88 6.85 -6.43 10.54
C GLU A 88 7.10 -6.29 9.03
N GLY A 89 8.37 -6.27 8.62
CA GLY A 89 8.74 -6.25 7.20
C GLY A 89 8.31 -7.50 6.43
N LYS A 90 8.27 -8.68 7.07
CA LYS A 90 7.76 -9.91 6.44
C LYS A 90 6.25 -9.85 6.22
N THR A 91 5.50 -9.34 7.21
CA THR A 91 4.05 -9.21 7.15
C THR A 91 3.62 -8.19 6.11
N GLU A 92 4.25 -7.02 6.06
CA GLU A 92 3.97 -6.00 5.03
C GLU A 92 4.18 -6.55 3.61
N ARG A 93 5.26 -7.30 3.38
CA ARG A 93 5.53 -7.92 2.05
C ARG A 93 4.46 -8.94 1.67
N ALA A 94 4.04 -9.78 2.61
CA ALA A 94 2.98 -10.76 2.37
C ALA A 94 1.64 -10.09 2.04
N LEU A 95 1.29 -9.03 2.78
CA LEU A 95 0.08 -8.24 2.53
C LEU A 95 0.14 -7.51 1.18
N GLY A 96 1.30 -6.93 0.83
CA GLY A 96 1.51 -6.30 -0.47
C GLY A 96 1.27 -7.27 -1.62
N ALA A 97 1.89 -8.45 -1.57
CA ALA A 97 1.71 -9.47 -2.60
C ALA A 97 0.25 -9.94 -2.73
N LEU A 98 -0.48 -10.06 -1.62
CA LEU A 98 -1.90 -10.42 -1.64
C LEU A 98 -2.77 -9.31 -2.26
N ARG A 99 -2.46 -8.04 -1.99
CA ARG A 99 -3.15 -6.88 -2.60
C ARG A 99 -2.93 -6.86 -4.12
N ASP A 100 -1.72 -7.13 -4.58
CA ASP A 100 -1.39 -7.17 -6.02
C ASP A 100 -2.16 -8.30 -6.75
N LEU A 101 -2.31 -9.46 -6.11
CA LEU A 101 -3.07 -10.60 -6.67
C LEU A 101 -4.58 -10.39 -6.71
N THR A 102 -5.11 -9.55 -5.83
CA THR A 102 -6.56 -9.30 -5.69
C THR A 102 -7.01 -7.98 -6.29
N SER A 103 -6.10 -7.23 -6.92
CA SER A 103 -6.41 -5.93 -7.50
C SER A 103 -7.54 -6.06 -8.53
N PRO A 104 -8.69 -5.39 -8.32
CA PRO A 104 -9.84 -5.51 -9.20
C PRO A 104 -9.45 -5.14 -10.63
N ARG A 105 -9.80 -5.97 -11.60
CA ARG A 105 -9.62 -5.62 -13.01
C ARG A 105 -10.80 -4.79 -13.49
N ALA A 106 -10.49 -3.75 -14.24
CA ALA A 106 -11.48 -2.87 -14.87
C ALA A 106 -11.58 -3.19 -16.35
N LEU A 107 -12.79 -3.19 -16.91
CA LEU A 107 -13.01 -3.21 -18.35
C LEU A 107 -13.12 -1.77 -18.85
N VAL A 108 -12.20 -1.35 -19.70
CA VAL A 108 -12.16 0.01 -20.27
C VAL A 108 -12.22 -0.04 -21.78
N LEU A 109 -12.79 0.99 -22.41
CA LEU A 109 -12.67 1.22 -23.84
C LEU A 109 -11.40 2.03 -24.11
N ARG A 110 -10.42 1.44 -24.82
CA ARG A 110 -9.27 2.17 -25.36
C ARG A 110 -8.97 1.73 -26.78
N ASP A 111 -8.49 2.65 -27.61
CA ASP A 111 -8.22 2.40 -29.04
C ASP A 111 -9.43 1.79 -29.78
N GLY A 112 -10.65 2.13 -29.34
CA GLY A 112 -11.91 1.60 -29.86
C GLY A 112 -12.23 0.16 -29.46
N GLN A 113 -11.44 -0.47 -28.58
CA GLN A 113 -11.65 -1.84 -28.13
C GLN A 113 -11.80 -1.94 -26.61
N ALA A 114 -12.66 -2.86 -26.17
CA ALA A 114 -12.84 -3.14 -24.75
C ALA A 114 -11.68 -4.03 -24.26
N GLN A 115 -10.94 -3.57 -23.26
CA GLN A 115 -9.79 -4.28 -22.70
C GLN A 115 -9.85 -4.35 -21.17
N ARG A 116 -9.42 -5.49 -20.61
CA ARG A 116 -9.29 -5.66 -19.16
C ARG A 116 -7.91 -5.24 -18.68
N ILE A 117 -7.86 -4.16 -17.91
CA ILE A 117 -6.63 -3.64 -17.29
C ILE A 117 -6.66 -3.81 -15.77
N ALA A 118 -5.53 -3.62 -15.10
CA ALA A 118 -5.52 -3.55 -13.65
C ALA A 118 -6.25 -2.25 -13.21
N GLY A 119 -7.00 -2.28 -12.11
CA GLY A 119 -7.68 -1.09 -11.58
C GLY A 119 -6.71 0.05 -11.26
N SER A 120 -5.45 -0.27 -10.94
CA SER A 120 -4.34 0.67 -10.77
C SER A 120 -3.97 1.45 -12.02
N ASP A 121 -4.31 0.94 -13.21
CA ASP A 121 -3.91 1.51 -14.49
C ASP A 121 -5.05 2.31 -15.13
N VAL A 122 -6.19 2.39 -14.45
CA VAL A 122 -7.31 3.26 -14.84
C VAL A 122 -6.88 4.70 -14.65
N VAL A 123 -7.11 5.54 -15.65
CA VAL A 123 -6.75 6.95 -15.62
C VAL A 123 -7.99 7.83 -15.82
N ARG A 124 -7.86 9.12 -15.53
CA ARG A 124 -8.94 10.09 -15.78
C ARG A 124 -9.29 10.10 -17.28
N GLY A 125 -10.58 10.13 -17.58
CA GLY A 125 -11.07 10.08 -18.96
C GLY A 125 -11.18 8.69 -19.58
N ASP A 126 -10.81 7.61 -18.87
CA ASP A 126 -11.18 6.26 -19.31
C ASP A 126 -12.70 6.09 -19.32
N VAL A 127 -13.20 5.40 -20.33
CA VAL A 127 -14.60 4.96 -20.39
C VAL A 127 -14.68 3.56 -19.83
N LEU A 128 -15.26 3.43 -18.63
CA LEU A 128 -15.49 2.15 -17.96
C LEU A 128 -16.72 1.46 -18.55
N VAL A 129 -16.57 0.19 -18.90
CA VAL A 129 -17.67 -0.67 -19.33
C VAL A 129 -18.01 -1.59 -18.16
N LEU A 130 -19.21 -1.46 -17.61
CA LEU A 130 -19.65 -2.19 -16.42
C LEU A 130 -20.76 -3.17 -16.78
N ALA A 131 -20.64 -4.41 -16.28
CA ALA A 131 -21.68 -5.41 -16.29
C ALA A 131 -22.17 -5.71 -14.87
N GLU A 132 -23.26 -6.47 -14.77
CA GLU A 132 -23.75 -6.95 -13.47
C GLU A 132 -22.66 -7.73 -12.72
N GLY A 133 -22.40 -7.33 -11.47
CA GLY A 133 -21.37 -7.95 -10.62
C GLY A 133 -19.97 -7.34 -10.74
N ASP A 134 -19.75 -6.40 -11.66
CA ASP A 134 -18.46 -5.69 -11.76
C ASP A 134 -18.26 -4.73 -10.59
N ARG A 135 -17.01 -4.63 -10.13
CA ARG A 135 -16.58 -3.60 -9.18
C ARG A 135 -16.20 -2.33 -9.93
N ILE A 136 -16.70 -1.19 -9.47
CA ILE A 136 -16.34 0.13 -10.00
C ILE A 136 -14.90 0.44 -9.58
N ALA A 137 -14.00 0.63 -10.56
CA ALA A 137 -12.56 0.78 -10.32
C ALA A 137 -12.14 2.20 -9.88
N ALA A 138 -12.94 3.21 -10.22
CA ALA A 138 -12.72 4.61 -9.87
C ALA A 138 -14.05 5.38 -9.91
N ASP A 139 -14.11 6.52 -9.25
CA ASP A 139 -15.26 7.43 -9.35
C ASP A 139 -15.46 7.88 -10.80
N ALA A 140 -16.70 7.79 -11.29
CA ALA A 140 -17.03 8.07 -12.68
C ALA A 140 -18.40 8.75 -12.81
N GLN A 141 -18.61 9.40 -13.94
CA GLN A 141 -19.92 9.92 -14.34
C GLN A 141 -20.61 8.90 -15.25
N LEU A 142 -21.88 8.62 -14.97
CA LEU A 142 -22.70 7.75 -15.84
C LEU A 142 -23.00 8.49 -17.15
N LEU A 143 -22.75 7.83 -18.28
CA LEU A 143 -22.96 8.33 -19.64
C LEU A 143 -24.29 7.83 -20.23
#